data_AF-A0A3C1DUU1-F1
#
_entry.id   AF-A0A3C1DUU1-F1
#
_cell.length_a   1.000
_cell.length_b   1.000
_cell.length_c   1.000
_cell.angle_alpha   90.00
_cell.angle_beta   90.00
_cell.angle_gamma   90.00
#
_symmetry.space_group_name_H-M   'P 1'
#
loop_
_entity.id
_entity.type
_entity.pdbx_description
1 polymer ?
#
loop_
_entity_poly.entity_id
_entity_poly.type
_entity_poly.pdbx_seq_one_letter_code
_entity_poly.pdbx_strand_id
1 'polypeptide(L)'
;MSFSRRNFLVGAGTGLSLLVLTACTDGKPVPTPTPSPSPTLVVPRPSAIQRSKWTTDPFSRGSHSFMAVGSTPQHRNDLREPIIGRLFFAGEATSTDLPGTVLGAQSSGA
;
A
#
# COMPACT_ATOMS: atom_id res chain seq x y z
N MET A 1 60.15 2.61 24.70
CA MET A 1 60.02 3.44 23.49
C MET A 1 59.83 4.88 23.95
N SER A 2 60.81 5.76 23.74
CA SER A 2 60.75 7.15 24.21
C SER A 2 60.19 8.05 23.09
N PHE A 3 59.05 8.70 23.33
CA PHE A 3 58.49 9.68 22.41
C PHE A 3 59.24 11.02 22.57
N SER A 4 60.00 11.40 21.55
CA SER A 4 60.68 12.70 21.52
C SER A 4 59.68 13.84 21.30
N ARG A 5 59.91 14.98 21.96
CA ARG A 5 59.14 16.24 21.76
C ARG A 5 59.07 16.64 20.29
N ARG A 6 60.07 16.27 19.50
CA ARG A 6 60.12 16.50 18.05
C ARG A 6 59.08 15.66 17.29
N ASN A 7 58.88 14.40 17.67
CA ASN A 7 57.86 13.54 17.06
C ASN A 7 56.45 13.96 17.48
N PHE A 8 56.29 14.47 18.71
CA PHE A 8 55.03 15.04 19.17
C PHE A 8 54.66 16.31 18.38
N LEU A 9 55.62 17.21 18.16
CA LEU A 9 55.40 18.46 17.39
C LEU A 9 55.12 18.20 15.90
N VAL A 10 55.79 17.22 15.29
CA VAL A 10 55.53 16.84 13.88
C VAL A 10 54.14 16.21 13.73
N GLY A 11 53.71 15.36 14.67
CA GLY A 11 52.36 14.78 14.67
C GLY A 11 51.26 15.81 14.97
N ALA A 12 51.52 16.77 15.85
CA ALA A 12 50.58 17.84 16.18
C ALA A 12 50.41 18.84 15.01
N GLY A 13 51.49 19.17 14.30
CA GLY A 13 51.45 20.11 13.17
C GLY A 13 50.69 19.59 11.95
N THR A 14 50.79 18.29 11.65
CA THR A 14 50.04 17.66 10.55
C THR A 14 48.55 17.51 10.87
N GLY A 15 48.21 17.19 12.12
CA GLY A 15 46.81 17.13 12.58
C GLY A 15 46.10 18.48 12.53
N LEU A 16 46.78 19.57 12.91
CA LEU A 16 46.21 20.92 12.86
C LEU A 16 46.00 21.43 11.42
N SER A 17 46.88 21.07 10.49
CA SER A 17 46.77 21.51 9.09
C SER A 17 45.52 20.93 8.39
N LEU A 18 45.17 19.67 8.68
CA LEU A 18 43.96 19.03 8.15
C LEU A 18 42.65 19.64 8.72
N LEU A 19 42.67 20.12 9.96
CA LEU A 19 41.53 20.79 10.59
C LEU A 19 41.32 22.22 10.06
N VAL A 20 42.38 22.95 9.73
CA VAL A 20 42.26 24.31 9.17
C VAL A 20 41.76 24.30 7.72
N LEU A 21 42.18 23.32 6.90
CA LEU A 21 41.72 23.19 5.51
C LEU A 21 40.24 22.81 5.39
N THR A 22 39.65 22.17 6.41
CA THR A 22 38.22 21.81 6.43
C THR A 22 37.32 22.90 7.05
N ALA A 23 37.92 23.86 7.77
CA ALA A 23 37.22 25.00 8.37
C ALA A 23 36.81 26.09 7.36
N CYS A 24 37.36 26.08 6.14
CA CYS A 24 37.04 27.07 5.09
C CYS A 24 35.77 26.76 4.27
N THR A 25 34.88 25.89 4.77
CA THR A 25 33.60 25.62 4.10
C THR A 25 32.47 26.35 4.85
N ASP A 26 32.13 27.56 4.41
CA ASP A 26 31.12 28.45 5.03
C ASP A 26 29.66 28.00 4.83
N GLY A 27 29.41 26.76 4.45
CA GLY A 27 28.07 26.27 4.11
C GLY A 27 27.71 25.00 4.86
N LYS A 28 26.53 24.98 5.50
CA LYS A 28 25.86 23.71 5.80
C LYS A 28 25.76 22.93 4.48
N PRO A 29 26.17 21.64 4.40
CA PRO A 29 26.00 20.86 3.20
C PRO A 29 24.50 20.78 2.88
N VAL A 30 24.08 21.49 1.84
CA VAL A 30 22.74 21.37 1.28
C VAL A 30 22.76 20.07 0.46
N PRO A 31 21.86 19.10 0.71
CA PRO A 31 21.78 17.93 -0.14
C PRO A 31 21.50 18.43 -1.57
N THR A 32 22.41 18.14 -2.50
CA THR A 32 22.15 18.34 -3.92
C THR A 32 20.84 17.63 -4.23
N PRO A 33 19.82 18.32 -4.79
CA PRO A 33 18.61 17.63 -5.21
C PRO A 33 19.03 16.58 -6.22
N THR A 34 18.87 15.30 -5.87
CA THR A 34 19.04 14.21 -6.82
C THR A 34 18.08 14.50 -7.97
N PRO A 35 18.53 14.60 -9.23
CA PRO A 35 17.62 14.79 -10.34
C PRO A 35 16.64 13.62 -10.32
N SER A 36 15.37 13.91 -10.03
CA SER A 36 14.32 12.93 -10.20
C SER A 36 14.30 12.60 -11.70
N PRO A 37 14.46 11.34 -12.12
CA PRO A 37 14.46 11.00 -13.52
C PRO A 37 13.14 11.48 -14.12
N SER A 38 13.21 12.40 -15.07
CA SER A 38 12.06 12.80 -15.84
C SER A 38 11.63 11.57 -16.66
N PRO A 39 10.38 11.11 -16.58
CA PRO A 39 9.96 9.91 -17.30
C PRO A 39 10.19 10.13 -18.80
N THR A 40 11.02 9.27 -19.41
CA THR A 40 11.33 9.29 -20.84
C THR A 40 10.09 9.01 -21.72
N LEU A 41 9.02 8.48 -21.13
CA LEU A 41 7.76 8.17 -21.79
C LEU A 41 6.69 9.21 -21.46
N VAL A 42 6.23 9.93 -22.49
CA VAL A 42 5.04 10.78 -22.42
C VAL A 42 3.81 9.87 -22.45
N VAL A 43 3.20 9.62 -21.29
CA VAL A 43 1.90 8.94 -21.21
C VAL A 43 0.80 9.93 -21.61
N PRO A 44 0.05 9.69 -22.70
CA PRO A 44 -1.01 10.60 -23.12
C PRO A 44 -2.15 10.63 -22.09
N ARG A 45 -2.87 11.75 -22.02
CA ARG A 45 -4.06 11.85 -21.15
C ARG A 45 -5.17 10.93 -21.68
N PRO A 46 -5.91 10.24 -20.80
CA PRO A 46 -7.05 9.44 -21.21
C PRO A 46 -8.13 10.31 -21.86
N SER A 47 -8.79 9.80 -22.90
CA SER A 47 -9.91 10.47 -23.56
C SER A 47 -11.17 10.50 -22.70
N ALA A 48 -11.35 9.51 -21.82
CA ALA A 48 -12.42 9.44 -20.85
C ALA A 48 -12.00 8.58 -19.65
N ILE A 49 -12.61 8.83 -18.49
CA ILE A 49 -12.44 8.03 -17.27
C ILE A 49 -13.82 7.70 -16.73
N GLN A 50 -14.05 6.43 -16.40
CA GLN A 50 -15.19 5.99 -15.62
C GLN A 50 -14.71 5.35 -14.32
N ARG A 51 -15.42 5.64 -13.23
CA ARG A 51 -15.13 5.09 -11.90
C ARG A 51 -16.43 4.55 -11.31
N SER A 52 -16.41 3.31 -10.88
CA SER A 52 -17.53 2.70 -10.19
C SER A 52 -17.78 3.35 -8.82
N LYS A 53 -19.03 3.31 -8.37
CA LYS A 53 -19.46 3.79 -7.05
C LYS A 53 -20.31 2.75 -6.34
N TRP A 54 -19.87 1.50 -6.35
CA TRP A 54 -20.61 0.34 -5.83
C TRP A 54 -21.20 0.56 -4.43
N THR A 55 -20.44 1.15 -3.51
CA THR A 55 -20.87 1.41 -2.13
C THR A 55 -22.05 2.38 -2.01
N THR A 56 -22.20 3.32 -2.96
CA THR A 56 -23.29 4.31 -2.94
C THR A 56 -24.33 4.07 -4.04
N ASP A 57 -24.15 3.05 -4.88
CA ASP A 57 -25.17 2.61 -5.82
C ASP A 57 -26.37 2.06 -5.03
N PRO A 58 -27.59 2.61 -5.20
CA PRO A 58 -28.76 2.19 -4.44
C PRO A 58 -29.15 0.72 -4.67
N PHE A 59 -28.75 0.11 -5.79
CA PHE A 59 -29.09 -1.26 -6.15
C PHE A 59 -28.04 -2.29 -5.72
N SER A 60 -26.78 -1.88 -5.49
CA SER A 60 -25.71 -2.80 -5.08
C SER A 60 -25.28 -2.60 -3.63
N ARG A 61 -25.18 -1.34 -3.16
CA ARG A 61 -24.73 -0.96 -1.80
C ARG A 61 -23.38 -1.56 -1.36
N GLY A 62 -22.58 -2.04 -2.31
CA GLY A 62 -21.37 -2.83 -2.10
C GLY A 62 -20.98 -3.55 -3.39
N SER A 63 -19.79 -4.17 -3.41
CA SER A 63 -19.31 -4.95 -4.55
C SER A 63 -19.66 -6.42 -4.43
N HIS A 64 -19.29 -7.05 -3.31
CA HIS A 64 -19.56 -8.45 -3.02
C HIS A 64 -19.50 -8.68 -1.50
N SER A 65 -20.08 -9.79 -1.06
CA SER A 65 -20.01 -10.23 0.33
C SER A 65 -18.59 -10.63 0.73
N PHE A 66 -18.31 -10.56 2.02
CA PHE A 66 -17.11 -11.10 2.64
C PHE A 66 -17.43 -11.53 4.08
N MET A 67 -16.60 -12.37 4.67
CA MET A 67 -16.75 -12.73 6.09
C MET A 67 -16.07 -11.67 6.97
N ALA A 68 -16.88 -10.84 7.62
CA ALA A 68 -16.37 -9.89 8.60
C ALA A 68 -15.85 -10.62 9.85
N VAL A 69 -15.03 -9.94 10.65
CA VAL A 69 -14.58 -10.46 11.96
C VAL A 69 -15.79 -10.86 12.80
N GLY A 70 -15.77 -12.07 13.35
CA GLY A 70 -16.90 -12.65 14.10
C GLY A 70 -17.95 -13.35 13.23
N SER A 71 -17.82 -13.33 11.90
CA SER A 71 -18.67 -14.14 11.02
C SER A 71 -18.27 -15.61 11.05
N THR A 72 -19.26 -16.49 10.91
CA THR A 72 -19.04 -17.93 10.75
C THR A 72 -19.56 -18.38 9.38
N PRO A 73 -19.10 -19.52 8.84
CA PRO A 73 -19.66 -20.08 7.60
C PRO A 73 -21.17 -20.31 7.69
N GLN A 74 -21.69 -20.56 8.89
CA GLN A 74 -23.12 -20.79 9.15
C GLN A 74 -23.97 -19.58 8.74
N HIS A 75 -23.47 -18.34 8.84
CA HIS A 75 -24.24 -17.15 8.45
C HIS A 75 -24.70 -17.18 6.98
N ARG A 76 -23.97 -17.86 6.08
CA ARG A 76 -24.40 -18.01 4.68
C ARG A 76 -25.50 -19.05 4.52
N ASN A 77 -25.43 -20.12 5.32
CA ASN A 77 -26.49 -21.12 5.38
C ASN A 77 -27.77 -20.49 5.93
N ASP A 78 -27.66 -19.72 7.01
CA ASP A 78 -28.79 -19.00 7.61
C ASP A 78 -29.42 -18.02 6.61
N LEU A 79 -28.60 -17.29 5.85
CA LEU A 79 -29.08 -16.35 4.83
C LEU A 79 -29.85 -17.02 3.69
N ARG A 80 -29.51 -18.28 3.33
CA ARG A 80 -30.21 -18.99 2.25
C ARG A 80 -31.52 -19.64 2.69
N GLU A 81 -31.73 -19.79 3.98
CA GLU A 81 -32.86 -20.55 4.51
C GLU A 81 -34.20 -19.94 4.05
N PRO A 82 -35.10 -20.73 3.44
CA PRO A 82 -36.36 -20.22 2.95
C PRO A 82 -37.30 -19.84 4.10
N ILE A 83 -38.00 -18.72 3.96
CA ILE A 83 -39.00 -18.30 4.93
C ILE A 83 -40.33 -18.95 4.57
N ILE A 84 -40.79 -19.86 5.43
CA ILE A 84 -42.10 -20.56 5.34
C ILE A 84 -42.25 -21.32 4.00
N GLY A 85 -41.13 -21.67 3.34
CA GLY A 85 -41.15 -22.30 2.02
C GLY A 85 -41.79 -21.44 0.92
N ARG A 86 -41.82 -20.11 1.09
CA ARG A 86 -42.44 -19.17 0.13
C ARG A 86 -41.49 -18.09 -0.37
N LEU A 87 -40.61 -17.60 0.51
CA LEU A 87 -39.58 -16.62 0.14
C LEU A 87 -38.22 -17.30 0.17
N PHE A 88 -37.54 -17.28 -0.96
CA PHE A 88 -36.24 -17.92 -1.16
C PHE A 88 -35.18 -16.85 -1.43
N PHE A 89 -33.95 -17.09 -0.99
CA PHE A 89 -32.83 -16.18 -1.17
C PHE A 89 -31.74 -16.84 -2.02
N ALA A 90 -31.31 -16.14 -3.05
CA ALA A 90 -30.22 -16.55 -3.94
C ALA A 90 -29.26 -15.37 -4.16
N GLY A 91 -28.10 -15.65 -4.72
CA GLY A 91 -27.05 -14.68 -5.03
C GLY A 91 -25.70 -15.08 -4.44
N GLU A 92 -24.65 -14.33 -4.80
CA GLU A 92 -23.28 -14.64 -4.36
C GLU A 92 -23.14 -14.74 -2.83
N ALA A 93 -23.92 -13.94 -2.09
CA ALA A 93 -23.86 -13.91 -0.64
C ALA A 93 -24.38 -15.20 0.01
N THR A 94 -25.23 -15.97 -0.69
CA THR A 94 -25.82 -17.19 -0.17
C THR A 94 -25.00 -18.44 -0.52
N SER A 95 -23.99 -18.35 -1.39
CA SER A 95 -23.12 -19.48 -1.74
C SER A 95 -22.11 -19.79 -0.63
N THR A 96 -22.12 -21.02 -0.12
CA THR A 96 -21.15 -21.45 0.91
C THR A 96 -19.78 -21.73 0.28
N ASP A 97 -19.75 -22.29 -0.93
CA ASP A 97 -18.53 -22.75 -1.58
C ASP A 97 -17.82 -21.67 -2.39
N LEU A 98 -18.58 -20.78 -3.03
CA LEU A 98 -18.06 -19.78 -3.98
C LEU A 98 -18.61 -18.36 -3.72
N PRO A 99 -18.53 -17.83 -2.49
CA PRO A 99 -19.03 -16.50 -2.18
C PRO A 99 -18.28 -15.40 -2.93
N GLY A 100 -18.96 -14.29 -3.22
CA GLY A 100 -18.37 -13.15 -3.92
C GLY A 100 -18.03 -13.40 -5.39
N THR A 101 -18.54 -14.49 -5.98
CA THR A 101 -18.28 -14.86 -7.38
C THR A 101 -19.56 -14.93 -8.21
N VAL A 102 -19.40 -14.75 -9.53
CA VAL A 102 -20.48 -14.96 -10.50
C VAL A 102 -20.97 -16.42 -10.49
N LEU A 103 -20.05 -17.39 -10.37
CA LEU A 103 -20.39 -18.81 -10.36
C LEU A 103 -21.19 -19.19 -9.10
N GLY A 104 -20.84 -18.65 -7.94
CA GLY A 104 -21.62 -18.84 -6.72
C GLY A 104 -23.01 -18.22 -6.80
N ALA A 105 -23.15 -17.04 -7.42
CA ALA A 105 -24.46 -16.46 -7.69
C ALA A 105 -25.30 -17.34 -8.62
N GLN A 106 -24.71 -17.84 -9.71
CA GLN A 106 -25.38 -18.74 -10.64
C GLN A 106 -25.82 -20.04 -9.95
N SER A 107 -24.93 -20.72 -9.24
CA SER A 107 -25.23 -22.01 -8.61
C SER A 107 -26.24 -21.90 -7.48
N SER A 108 -26.31 -20.76 -6.80
CA SER A 108 -27.30 -20.53 -5.73
C SER A 108 -28.75 -20.41 -6.22
N GLY A 109 -28.95 -20.15 -7.51
CA GLY A 109 -30.28 -19.95 -8.11
C GLY A 109 -30.68 -21.03 -9.12
N ALA A 110 -29.79 -21.98 -9.42
CA ALA A 110 -30.06 -23.14 -10.26
C ALA A 110 -30.86 -24.21 -9.48
#